data_AF-A0A1E3NFI8-F1
#
_entry.id   AF-A0A1E3NFI8-F1
#
_cell.length_a   1.000
_cell.length_b   1.000
_cell.length_c   1.000
_cell.angle_alpha   90.00
_cell.angle_beta   90.00
_cell.angle_gamma   90.00
#
_symmetry.space_group_name_H-M   'P 1'
#
loop_
_entity.id
_entity.type
_entity.pdbx_description
1 polymer ?
#
loop_
_entity_poly.entity_id
_entity_poly.type
_entity_poly.pdbx_seq_one_letter_code
_entity_poly.pdbx_strand_id
1 'polypeptide(L)'
;MPDVRYDDDSTPAVCDTCLGTNPYVEMKRLRNGAECKICSKPFTVFKWSAQDGNAFSSSRKKTVICLTCARSKNRCQSCLLDLTLGIPIEMRDKLLRIAKIDAAKDLNMSTDIVSNAKNITSRLYNSNLLEEKLKNEEITHLADNEELKRKLEQNLEASLNKQDSKQKQGHSYNKDPISLSKQELLDLLKSFPFNGNLQFRPKNAHIRSFFFFGNGSSLSMFQVKDYFIGLSPEFTKDTVSSLYTQNAGKFGYIEFKTRGIAEKVADIVHGRQKKVLGC
;
A
#
# COMPACT_ATOMS: atom_id res chain seq x y z
N MET A 1 25.96 -35.97 -31.99
CA MET A 1 24.87 -35.35 -31.20
C MET A 1 25.53 -34.37 -30.25
N PRO A 2 25.18 -33.07 -30.26
CA PRO A 2 25.81 -32.13 -29.33
C PRO A 2 25.17 -32.31 -27.94
N ASP A 3 26.02 -32.41 -26.93
CA ASP A 3 25.68 -32.47 -25.52
C ASP A 3 24.60 -31.44 -25.15
N VAL A 4 23.44 -31.92 -24.70
CA VAL A 4 22.44 -31.07 -24.07
C VAL A 4 22.96 -30.73 -22.68
N ARG A 5 23.86 -29.74 -22.62
CA ARG A 5 24.16 -29.05 -21.36
C ARG A 5 22.84 -28.47 -20.87
N TYR A 6 22.42 -28.87 -19.67
CA TYR A 6 21.28 -28.28 -18.98
C TYR A 6 21.64 -26.82 -18.69
N ASP A 7 21.28 -25.91 -19.60
CA ASP A 7 21.46 -24.48 -19.41
C ASP A 7 20.57 -24.05 -18.22
N ASP A 8 21.12 -23.44 -17.17
CA ASP A 8 20.39 -22.88 -16.02
C ASP A 8 19.31 -21.84 -16.40
N ASP A 9 19.35 -21.37 -17.65
CA ASP A 9 18.37 -20.49 -18.30
C ASP A 9 17.25 -21.26 -19.03
N SER A 10 17.02 -22.53 -18.72
CA SER A 10 16.01 -23.38 -19.38
C SER A 10 14.57 -23.03 -18.94
N THR A 11 14.38 -22.67 -17.67
CA THR A 11 13.07 -22.37 -17.08
C THR A 11 13.01 -20.99 -16.42
N PRO A 12 11.97 -20.18 -16.67
CA PRO A 12 11.81 -18.88 -16.03
C PRO A 12 11.30 -19.00 -14.58
N ALA A 13 11.62 -18.02 -13.74
CA ALA A 13 11.09 -17.89 -12.38
C ALA A 13 9.80 -17.05 -12.39
N VAL A 14 8.64 -17.70 -12.46
CA VAL A 14 7.32 -17.08 -12.62
C VAL A 14 6.36 -17.64 -11.55
N CYS A 15 5.43 -16.82 -11.06
CA CYS A 15 4.39 -17.25 -10.11
C CYS A 15 3.16 -17.86 -10.81
N ASP A 16 2.40 -18.67 -10.08
CA ASP A 16 1.20 -19.36 -10.59
C ASP A 16 0.17 -18.38 -11.18
N THR A 17 -0.03 -17.23 -10.54
CA THR A 17 -0.93 -16.17 -11.02
C THR A 17 -0.50 -15.59 -12.38
N CYS A 18 0.78 -15.62 -12.72
CA CYS A 18 1.26 -15.17 -14.02
C CYS A 18 1.19 -16.26 -15.08
N LEU A 19 1.28 -17.54 -14.70
CA LEU A 19 1.13 -18.68 -15.60
C LEU A 19 -0.33 -18.92 -15.98
N GLY A 20 -1.25 -18.65 -15.05
CA GLY A 20 -2.69 -18.84 -15.23
C GLY A 20 -3.15 -20.19 -14.69
N THR A 21 -4.41 -20.53 -14.96
CA THR A 21 -5.06 -21.74 -14.42
C THR A 21 -4.77 -23.01 -15.23
N ASN A 22 -4.23 -22.88 -16.44
CA ASN A 22 -3.97 -24.02 -17.30
C ASN A 22 -2.69 -24.76 -16.86
N PRO A 23 -2.74 -26.06 -16.55
CA PRO A 23 -1.56 -26.85 -16.17
C PRO A 23 -0.52 -26.99 -17.31
N TYR A 24 -0.94 -26.82 -18.56
CA TYR A 24 -0.05 -26.90 -19.72
C TYR A 24 0.11 -25.52 -20.35
N VAL A 25 1.31 -24.94 -20.23
CA VAL A 25 1.63 -23.61 -20.77
C VAL A 25 2.69 -23.72 -21.87
N GLU A 26 2.35 -23.28 -23.07
CA GLU A 26 3.32 -23.15 -24.16
C GLU A 26 4.09 -21.83 -24.02
N MET A 27 5.43 -21.91 -23.99
CA MET A 27 6.30 -20.75 -23.88
C MET A 27 7.25 -20.64 -25.09
N LYS A 28 7.39 -19.43 -25.62
CA LYS A 28 8.41 -19.09 -26.63
C LYS A 28 9.66 -18.56 -25.92
N ARG A 29 10.79 -19.23 -26.14
CA ARG A 29 12.11 -18.84 -25.62
C ARG A 29 12.87 -18.04 -26.67
N LEU A 30 13.29 -16.82 -26.31
CA LEU A 30 14.12 -15.96 -27.14
C LEU A 30 15.41 -15.62 -26.38
N ARG A 31 16.53 -16.27 -26.77
CA ARG A 31 17.85 -16.00 -26.19
C ARG A 31 18.26 -14.56 -26.48
N ASN A 32 18.75 -13.84 -25.46
CA ASN A 32 19.17 -12.43 -25.55
C ASN A 32 18.12 -11.49 -26.18
N GLY A 33 16.83 -11.76 -25.93
CA GLY A 33 15.72 -11.07 -26.60
C GLY A 33 15.41 -9.67 -26.09
N ALA A 34 15.89 -9.31 -24.90
CA ALA A 34 15.73 -7.98 -24.31
C ALA A 34 16.79 -7.70 -23.23
N GLU A 35 16.93 -6.43 -22.87
CA GLU A 35 17.69 -5.97 -21.71
C GLU A 35 16.88 -6.06 -20.41
N CYS A 36 17.52 -6.50 -19.32
CA CYS A 36 16.91 -6.57 -18.00
C CYS A 36 16.61 -5.17 -17.46
N LYS A 37 15.39 -4.94 -16.97
CA LYS A 37 15.03 -3.61 -16.41
C LYS A 37 15.71 -3.25 -15.09
N ILE A 38 16.49 -4.16 -14.50
CA ILE A 38 17.19 -3.94 -13.22
C ILE A 38 18.71 -3.91 -13.37
N CYS A 39 19.32 -4.77 -14.17
CA CYS A 39 20.77 -4.73 -14.41
C CYS A 39 21.19 -4.26 -15.81
N SER A 40 20.25 -4.02 -16.72
CA SER A 40 20.49 -3.70 -18.14
C SER A 40 21.26 -4.78 -18.94
N LYS A 41 21.56 -5.94 -18.34
CA LYS A 41 22.17 -7.08 -19.04
C LYS A 41 21.17 -7.73 -20.01
N PRO A 42 21.57 -8.13 -21.23
CA PRO A 42 20.73 -8.93 -22.10
C PRO A 42 20.41 -10.28 -21.44
N PHE A 43 19.18 -10.76 -21.61
CA PHE A 43 18.74 -12.02 -21.00
C PHE A 43 17.77 -12.78 -21.90
N THR A 44 17.53 -14.05 -21.56
CA THR A 44 16.58 -14.90 -22.27
C THR A 44 15.14 -14.51 -21.90
N VAL A 45 14.37 -14.07 -22.91
CA VAL A 45 12.97 -13.67 -22.74
C VAL A 45 12.07 -14.86 -23.00
N PHE A 46 11.18 -15.13 -22.05
CA PHE A 46 10.11 -16.10 -22.21
C PHE A 46 8.81 -15.34 -22.45
N LYS A 47 8.04 -15.76 -23.45
CA LYS A 47 6.71 -15.21 -23.76
C LYS A 47 5.69 -16.34 -23.77
N TRP A 48 4.57 -16.15 -23.11
CA TRP A 48 3.48 -17.12 -23.06
C TRP A 48 2.14 -16.41 -23.09
N SER A 49 1.09 -17.16 -23.38
CA SER A 49 -0.29 -16.68 -23.30
C SER A 49 -0.90 -17.30 -22.05
N ALA A 50 -1.19 -16.47 -21.04
CA ALA A 50 -1.99 -16.92 -19.90
C ALA A 50 -3.43 -17.05 -20.39
N GLN A 51 -3.95 -18.28 -20.47
CA GLN A 51 -5.34 -18.52 -20.80
C GLN A 51 -6.16 -18.34 -19.53
N ASP A 52 -6.47 -17.09 -19.20
CA ASP A 52 -7.57 -16.81 -18.29
C ASP A 52 -8.85 -16.99 -19.10
N GLY A 53 -9.84 -17.72 -18.59
CA GLY A 53 -11.11 -18.05 -19.28
C GLY A 53 -11.95 -16.85 -19.75
N ASN A 54 -11.42 -15.64 -19.64
CA ASN A 54 -12.04 -14.39 -20.03
C ASN A 54 -11.31 -13.87 -21.29
N ALA A 55 -11.98 -13.90 -22.44
CA ALA A 55 -11.44 -13.54 -23.76
C ALA A 55 -10.80 -12.12 -23.85
N PHE A 56 -11.06 -11.24 -22.89
CA PHE A 56 -10.54 -9.88 -22.83
C PHE A 56 -9.13 -9.78 -22.20
N SER A 57 -8.63 -10.83 -21.52
CA SER A 57 -7.32 -10.84 -20.85
C SER A 57 -6.38 -11.92 -21.39
N SER A 58 -6.47 -12.27 -22.68
CA SER A 58 -5.42 -13.05 -23.38
C SER A 58 -4.17 -12.20 -23.67
N SER A 59 -3.73 -11.41 -22.70
CA SER A 59 -2.53 -10.60 -22.81
C SER A 59 -1.31 -11.51 -22.77
N ARG A 60 -0.49 -11.47 -23.82
CA ARG A 60 0.77 -12.21 -23.87
C ARG A 60 1.69 -11.69 -22.76
N LYS A 61 1.90 -12.51 -21.74
CA LYS A 61 2.85 -12.24 -20.65
C LYS A 61 4.27 -12.49 -21.15
N LYS A 62 5.22 -11.79 -20.55
CA LYS A 62 6.65 -11.92 -20.87
C LYS A 62 7.50 -11.68 -19.65
N THR A 63 8.70 -12.26 -19.61
CA THR A 63 9.71 -11.92 -18.61
C THR A 63 10.29 -10.52 -18.89
N VAL A 64 10.51 -9.75 -17.83
CA VAL A 64 10.98 -8.34 -17.86
C VAL A 64 12.38 -8.20 -17.25
N ILE A 65 12.80 -9.15 -16.42
CA ILE A 65 14.07 -9.15 -15.70
C ILE A 65 14.81 -10.47 -15.89
N CYS A 66 16.14 -10.45 -15.73
CA CYS A 66 16.97 -11.65 -15.81
C CYS A 66 16.77 -12.57 -14.58
N LEU A 67 17.16 -13.84 -14.73
CA LEU A 67 17.04 -14.86 -13.69
C LEU A 67 17.87 -14.55 -12.45
N THR A 68 19.09 -14.03 -12.61
CA THR A 68 19.96 -13.57 -11.52
C THR A 68 19.27 -12.52 -10.64
N CYS A 69 18.69 -11.51 -11.28
CA CYS A 69 17.96 -10.44 -10.59
C CYS A 69 16.72 -10.98 -9.87
N ALA A 70 15.98 -11.92 -10.48
CA ALA A 70 14.82 -12.55 -9.88
C ALA A 70 15.19 -13.39 -8.64
N ARG A 71 16.22 -14.23 -8.74
CA ARG A 71 16.73 -15.09 -7.66
C ARG A 71 17.23 -14.29 -6.46
N SER A 72 18.03 -13.25 -6.69
CA SER A 72 18.62 -12.41 -5.63
C SER A 72 17.60 -11.80 -4.66
N LYS A 73 16.37 -11.54 -5.12
CA LYS A 73 15.32 -10.94 -4.32
C LYS A 73 14.07 -11.82 -4.26
N ASN A 74 14.16 -13.10 -4.63
CA ASN A 74 13.05 -14.05 -4.66
C ASN A 74 11.74 -13.49 -5.26
N ARG A 75 11.81 -12.92 -6.46
CA ARG A 75 10.65 -12.27 -7.12
C ARG A 75 10.37 -12.84 -8.51
N CYS A 76 9.11 -12.77 -8.92
CA CYS A 76 8.67 -13.20 -10.25
C CYS A 76 9.27 -12.33 -11.36
N GLN A 77 9.72 -12.96 -12.45
CA GLN A 77 10.30 -12.29 -13.61
C GLN A 77 9.31 -11.45 -14.43
N SER A 78 7.99 -11.68 -14.26
CA SER A 78 6.93 -10.97 -14.98
C SER A 78 6.28 -9.88 -14.13
N CYS A 79 5.69 -10.22 -12.98
CA CYS A 79 4.95 -9.26 -12.14
C CYS A 79 5.81 -8.52 -11.10
N LEU A 80 7.07 -8.91 -10.90
CA LEU A 80 7.99 -8.34 -9.90
C LEU A 80 7.53 -8.49 -8.44
N LEU A 81 6.46 -9.25 -8.18
CA LEU A 81 6.00 -9.61 -6.84
C LEU A 81 6.89 -10.73 -6.26
N ASP A 82 6.94 -10.78 -4.93
CA ASP A 82 7.61 -11.86 -4.20
C ASP A 82 6.97 -13.23 -4.51
N LEU A 83 7.79 -14.26 -4.72
CA LEU A 83 7.30 -15.61 -5.06
C LEU A 83 6.65 -16.32 -3.86
N THR A 84 7.04 -15.98 -2.63
CA THR A 84 6.59 -16.67 -1.42
C THR A 84 5.31 -16.04 -0.85
N LEU A 85 5.25 -14.72 -0.77
CA LEU A 85 4.18 -13.94 -0.14
C LEU A 85 3.22 -13.29 -1.15
N GLY A 86 3.61 -13.15 -2.42
CA GLY A 86 2.76 -12.51 -3.44
C GLY A 86 2.57 -10.99 -3.26
N ILE A 87 3.38 -10.35 -2.41
CA ILE A 87 3.32 -8.91 -2.15
C ILE A 87 4.44 -8.14 -2.87
N PRO A 88 4.30 -6.81 -3.06
CA PRO A 88 5.39 -5.99 -3.59
C PRO A 88 6.64 -6.04 -2.70
N ILE A 89 7.80 -6.00 -3.35
CA ILE A 89 9.11 -6.14 -2.69
C ILE A 89 9.33 -5.13 -1.56
N GLU A 90 8.90 -3.89 -1.75
CA GLU A 90 9.02 -2.83 -0.76
C GLU A 90 8.19 -3.11 0.49
N MET A 91 7.01 -3.69 0.31
CA MET A 91 6.12 -4.06 1.41
C MET A 91 6.70 -5.25 2.17
N ARG A 92 7.23 -6.26 1.46
CA ARG A 92 7.92 -7.38 2.09
C ARG A 92 9.08 -6.91 2.96
N ASP A 93 9.96 -6.08 2.41
CA ASP A 93 11.15 -5.61 3.14
C ASP A 93 10.74 -4.76 4.37
N LYS A 94 9.63 -4.01 4.29
CA LYS A 94 9.03 -3.32 5.46
C LYS A 94 8.46 -4.30 6.49
N LEU A 95 7.72 -5.32 6.06
CA LEU A 95 7.14 -6.32 6.95
C LEU A 95 8.22 -7.11 7.68
N LEU A 96 9.28 -7.52 6.99
CA LEU A 96 10.43 -8.20 7.59
C LEU A 96 11.10 -7.32 8.66
N ARG A 97 11.26 -6.01 8.39
CA ARG A 97 11.76 -5.05 9.39
C ARG A 97 10.86 -4.93 10.61
N ILE A 98 9.54 -4.86 10.41
CA ILE A 98 8.56 -4.76 11.51
C ILE A 98 8.55 -6.03 12.35
N ALA A 99 8.57 -7.19 11.69
CA ALA A 99 8.55 -8.50 12.34
C ALA A 99 9.81 -8.78 13.15
N LYS A 100 10.86 -7.94 13.08
CA LYS A 100 12.17 -8.15 13.72
C LYS A 100 12.74 -9.56 13.50
N ILE A 101 12.29 -10.24 12.45
CA ILE A 101 12.90 -11.47 11.98
C ILE A 101 14.22 -10.97 11.41
N ASP A 102 15.30 -11.31 12.11
CA ASP A 102 16.63 -10.75 11.91
C ASP A 102 17.14 -10.97 10.49
N ALA A 103 16.73 -10.09 9.58
CA ALA A 103 17.58 -9.66 8.48
C ALA A 103 18.70 -8.72 8.98
N ALA A 104 18.70 -8.38 10.26
CA ALA A 104 19.59 -7.35 10.81
C ALA A 104 21.01 -7.83 11.15
N LYS A 105 21.25 -9.14 11.32
CA LYS A 105 22.59 -9.64 11.70
C LYS A 105 23.34 -10.41 10.61
N ASP A 106 22.66 -11.12 9.72
CA ASP A 106 23.33 -11.86 8.64
C ASP A 106 23.06 -11.32 7.22
N LEU A 107 22.04 -10.45 7.03
CA LEU A 107 21.67 -9.90 5.70
C LEU A 107 22.14 -8.45 5.46
N ASN A 108 22.66 -7.78 6.49
CA ASN A 108 23.14 -6.39 6.40
C ASN A 108 24.54 -6.21 5.76
N MET A 109 25.09 -7.25 5.11
CA MET A 109 26.34 -7.13 4.33
C MET A 109 26.17 -7.49 2.83
N SER A 110 25.11 -8.19 2.44
CA SER A 110 24.99 -8.74 1.07
C SER A 110 23.91 -8.09 0.20
N THR A 111 22.85 -7.51 0.76
CA THR A 111 21.79 -6.85 -0.03
C THR A 111 22.01 -5.37 -0.35
N ASP A 112 22.90 -4.68 0.35
CA ASP A 112 23.15 -3.24 0.12
C ASP A 112 24.04 -2.96 -1.10
N ILE A 113 24.83 -3.94 -1.52
CA ILE A 113 25.69 -3.83 -2.71
C ILE A 113 24.86 -3.69 -4.00
N VAL A 114 23.60 -4.17 -4.00
CA VAL A 114 22.66 -4.08 -5.14
C VAL A 114 21.52 -3.10 -4.84
N SER A 115 21.76 -2.07 -4.02
CA SER A 115 20.77 -1.03 -3.79
C SER A 115 20.82 0.03 -4.91
N ASN A 116 19.69 0.16 -5.62
CA ASN A 116 19.27 1.25 -6.52
C ASN A 116 20.37 2.06 -7.23
N ALA A 117 21.37 1.38 -7.81
CA ALA A 117 22.40 2.04 -8.59
C ALA A 117 21.76 2.70 -9.81
N LYS A 118 21.85 4.03 -9.91
CA LYS A 118 21.28 4.79 -11.03
C LYS A 118 22.10 4.64 -12.31
N ASN A 119 23.42 4.47 -12.17
CA ASN A 119 24.35 4.39 -13.29
C ASN A 119 24.37 2.98 -13.90
N ILE A 120 24.34 2.88 -15.24
CA ILE A 120 24.35 1.61 -15.97
C ILE A 120 25.59 0.78 -15.64
N THR A 121 26.77 1.40 -15.57
CA THR A 121 28.03 0.71 -15.22
C THR A 121 27.96 0.04 -13.86
N SER A 122 27.44 0.74 -12.85
CA SER A 122 27.27 0.22 -11.50
C SER A 122 26.25 -0.92 -11.46
N ARG A 123 25.15 -0.80 -12.21
CA ARG A 123 24.12 -1.86 -12.32
C ARG A 123 24.68 -3.14 -12.92
N LEU A 124 25.52 -3.02 -13.94
CA LEU A 124 26.18 -4.16 -14.59
C LEU A 124 27.21 -4.80 -13.65
N TYR A 125 28.06 -3.99 -13.00
CA TYR A 125 29.04 -4.46 -12.02
C TYR A 125 28.36 -5.26 -10.89
N ASN A 126 27.31 -4.69 -10.29
CA ASN A 126 26.55 -5.33 -9.23
C ASN A 126 25.91 -6.65 -9.69
N SER A 127 25.44 -6.71 -10.94
CA SER A 127 24.85 -7.93 -11.50
C SER A 127 25.88 -9.04 -11.67
N ASN A 128 27.10 -8.71 -12.11
CA ASN A 128 28.17 -9.70 -12.27
C ASN A 128 28.62 -10.23 -10.91
N LEU A 129 28.83 -9.35 -9.94
CA LEU A 129 29.18 -9.73 -8.57
C LEU A 129 28.10 -10.63 -7.93
N LEU A 130 26.83 -10.31 -8.16
CA LEU A 130 25.72 -11.14 -7.69
C LEU A 130 25.71 -12.52 -8.36
N GLU A 131 26.02 -12.59 -9.65
CA GLU A 131 26.10 -13.85 -10.37
C GLU A 131 27.21 -14.75 -9.84
N GLU A 132 28.39 -14.17 -9.51
CA GLU A 132 29.49 -14.90 -8.86
C GLU A 132 29.08 -15.41 -7.48
N LYS A 133 28.41 -14.59 -6.67
CA LYS A 133 27.90 -15.02 -5.36
C LYS A 133 26.92 -16.18 -5.47
N LEU A 134 25.93 -16.07 -6.36
CA LEU A 134 24.93 -17.11 -6.55
C LEU A 134 25.52 -18.42 -7.09
N LYS A 135 26.63 -18.38 -7.83
CA LYS A 135 27.38 -19.58 -8.25
C LYS A 135 28.10 -20.23 -7.08
N ASN A 136 28.64 -19.42 -6.17
CA ASN A 136 29.40 -19.91 -5.01
C ASN A 136 28.50 -20.41 -3.88
N GLU A 137 27.29 -19.84 -3.73
CA GLU A 137 26.31 -20.16 -2.69
C GLU A 137 25.42 -21.38 -3.05
N GLU A 138 25.93 -22.35 -3.81
CA GLU A 138 25.18 -23.56 -4.19
C GLU A 138 24.47 -24.20 -2.98
N ILE A 139 23.16 -23.97 -2.92
CA ILE A 139 22.09 -24.77 -2.30
C ILE A 139 22.17 -24.94 -0.77
N THR A 140 21.88 -23.88 -0.02
CA THR A 140 21.40 -24.01 1.38
C THR A 140 20.15 -23.18 1.66
N HIS A 141 19.16 -23.17 0.76
CA HIS A 141 17.90 -22.45 1.01
C HIS A 141 16.67 -23.21 0.52
N LEU A 142 16.45 -24.40 1.09
CA LEU A 142 15.11 -24.87 1.41
C LEU A 142 14.80 -24.48 2.88
N ALA A 143 15.10 -23.24 3.26
CA ALA A 143 14.58 -22.74 4.52
C ALA A 143 13.06 -22.66 4.36
N ASP A 144 12.34 -23.42 5.18
CA ASP A 144 10.89 -23.61 5.08
C ASP A 144 10.19 -22.25 5.00
N ASN A 145 9.78 -21.89 3.77
CA ASN A 145 9.03 -20.66 3.49
C ASN A 145 7.79 -20.54 4.41
N GLU A 146 7.26 -21.68 4.86
CA GLU A 146 6.13 -21.79 5.77
C GLU A 146 6.50 -21.38 7.21
N GLU A 147 7.68 -21.73 7.71
CA GLU A 147 8.12 -21.32 9.04
C GLU A 147 8.36 -19.81 9.10
N LEU A 148 8.93 -19.23 8.04
CA LEU A 148 9.09 -17.78 7.91
C LEU A 148 7.74 -17.05 7.88
N LYS A 149 6.75 -17.59 7.16
CA LYS A 149 5.37 -17.06 7.17
C LYS A 149 4.78 -17.08 8.57
N ARG A 150 4.86 -18.22 9.27
CA ARG A 150 4.34 -18.37 10.63
C ARG A 150 5.00 -17.40 11.61
N LYS A 151 6.33 -17.24 11.56
CA LYS A 151 7.07 -16.29 12.40
C LYS A 151 6.65 -14.85 12.11
N LEU A 152 6.41 -14.51 10.84
CA LEU A 152 6.03 -13.17 10.44
C LEU A 152 4.62 -12.81 10.93
N GLU A 153 3.68 -13.74 10.83
CA GLU A 153 2.31 -13.61 11.35
C GLU A 153 2.33 -13.38 12.88
N GLN A 154 3.01 -14.24 13.63
CA GLN A 154 3.11 -14.13 15.10
C GLN A 154 3.72 -12.79 15.55
N ASN A 155 4.78 -12.33 14.87
CA ASN A 155 5.46 -11.09 15.24
C ASN A 155 4.65 -9.84 14.85
N LEU A 156 3.86 -9.90 13.77
CA LEU A 156 2.94 -8.83 13.40
C LEU A 156 1.79 -8.69 14.40
N GLU A 157 1.15 -9.79 14.79
CA GLU A 157 0.10 -9.79 15.82
C GLU A 157 0.60 -9.22 17.14
N ALA A 158 1.80 -9.63 17.57
CA ALA A 158 2.45 -9.08 18.75
C ALA A 158 2.74 -7.57 18.64
N SER A 159 2.98 -7.06 17.43
CA SER A 159 3.25 -5.64 17.17
C SER A 159 1.96 -4.81 17.16
N LEU A 160 0.86 -5.34 16.62
CA LEU A 160 -0.46 -4.70 16.66
C LEU A 160 -0.98 -4.59 18.09
N ASN A 161 -0.91 -5.66 18.88
CA ASN A 161 -1.33 -5.63 20.30
C ASN A 161 -0.52 -4.64 21.15
N LYS A 162 0.74 -4.38 20.79
CA LYS A 162 1.57 -3.33 21.42
C LYS A 162 1.18 -1.90 21.03
N GLN A 163 0.57 -1.71 19.85
CA GLN A 163 0.08 -0.39 19.42
C GLN A 163 -1.24 -0.04 20.12
N ASP A 164 -2.14 -1.02 20.29
CA ASP A 164 -3.42 -0.82 21.01
C ASP A 164 -3.22 -0.51 22.49
N SER A 165 -2.18 -1.09 23.11
CA SER A 165 -1.82 -0.79 24.49
C SER A 165 -1.14 0.58 24.65
N LYS A 166 -0.43 1.08 23.63
CA LYS A 166 0.13 2.46 23.63
C LYS A 166 -0.91 3.54 23.34
N GLN A 167 -2.00 3.24 22.61
CA GLN A 167 -3.09 4.21 22.40
C GLN A 167 -3.87 4.55 23.69
N LYS A 168 -3.75 3.74 24.75
CA LYS A 168 -4.35 4.04 26.07
C LYS A 168 -3.50 4.94 26.97
N GLN A 169 -2.24 5.24 26.61
CA GLN A 169 -1.43 6.25 27.29
C GLN A 169 -1.41 7.50 26.43
N GLY A 170 -2.14 8.52 26.87
CA GLY A 170 -2.27 9.79 26.16
C GLY A 170 -0.91 10.36 25.77
N HIS A 171 -0.68 10.49 24.47
CA HIS A 171 0.42 11.28 23.94
C HIS A 171 0.23 12.73 24.37
N SER A 172 1.06 13.19 25.30
CA SER A 172 1.29 14.61 25.57
C SER A 172 1.78 15.27 24.27
N TYR A 173 1.03 16.26 23.79
CA TYR A 173 1.37 17.01 22.58
C TYR A 173 2.66 17.82 22.84
N ASN A 174 3.73 17.42 22.18
CA ASN A 174 4.93 18.23 22.05
C ASN A 174 4.63 19.38 21.08
N LYS A 175 4.67 20.61 21.61
CA LYS A 175 4.82 21.94 20.99
C LYS A 175 4.39 22.06 19.51
N ASP A 176 3.27 22.72 19.30
CA ASP A 176 2.82 23.20 17.99
C ASP A 176 3.90 24.06 17.30
N PRO A 177 4.20 23.85 16.00
CA PRO A 177 5.30 24.53 15.31
C PRO A 177 4.98 25.94 14.79
N ILE A 178 3.90 26.59 15.26
CA ILE A 178 3.49 27.93 14.78
C ILE A 178 2.99 28.77 15.97
N SER A 179 3.76 29.81 16.34
CA SER A 179 3.29 30.86 17.25
C SER A 179 2.53 31.93 16.47
N LEU A 180 1.25 31.69 16.18
CA LEU A 180 0.36 32.77 15.73
C LEU A 180 0.09 33.69 16.92
N SER A 181 0.02 34.99 16.68
CA SER A 181 -0.32 35.94 17.74
C SER A 181 -1.73 35.67 18.26
N LYS A 182 -1.97 35.90 19.55
CA LYS A 182 -3.27 35.68 20.18
C LYS A 182 -4.41 36.45 19.48
N GLN A 183 -4.09 37.57 18.84
CA GLN A 183 -5.04 38.41 18.10
C GLN A 183 -5.46 37.76 16.78
N GLU A 184 -4.51 37.24 15.99
CA GLU A 184 -4.82 36.52 14.74
C GLU A 184 -5.64 35.25 14.98
N LEU A 185 -5.37 34.53 16.08
CA LEU A 185 -6.17 33.38 16.48
C LEU A 185 -7.60 33.79 16.84
N LEU A 186 -7.79 34.91 17.53
CA LEU A 186 -9.13 35.41 17.88
C LEU A 186 -9.92 35.84 16.63
N ASP A 187 -9.26 36.44 15.65
CA ASP A 187 -9.91 36.84 14.39
C ASP A 187 -10.27 35.63 13.52
N LEU A 188 -9.42 34.61 13.49
CA LEU A 188 -9.75 33.32 12.88
C LEU A 188 -10.90 32.62 13.61
N LEU A 189 -10.88 32.55 14.94
CA LEU A 189 -11.94 31.91 15.73
C LEU A 189 -13.31 32.57 15.55
N LYS A 190 -13.38 33.89 15.36
CA LYS A 190 -14.62 34.60 15.04
C LYS A 190 -15.21 34.19 13.68
N SER A 191 -14.37 33.76 12.73
CA SER A 191 -14.82 33.32 11.40
C SER A 191 -15.40 31.91 11.40
N PHE A 192 -15.09 31.10 12.43
CA PHE A 192 -15.56 29.72 12.53
C PHE A 192 -16.90 29.63 13.27
N PRO A 193 -17.83 28.77 12.82
CA PRO A 193 -19.15 28.63 13.41
C PRO A 193 -19.16 27.72 14.65
N PHE A 194 -18.36 28.05 15.68
CA PHE A 194 -18.30 27.27 16.93
C PHE A 194 -19.55 27.38 17.80
N ASN A 195 -20.33 28.46 17.64
CA ASN A 195 -21.57 28.70 18.41
C ASN A 195 -22.82 28.09 17.75
N GLY A 196 -22.65 27.29 16.68
CA GLY A 196 -23.75 26.61 16.01
C GLY A 196 -24.21 25.39 16.79
N ASN A 197 -25.51 25.27 17.04
CA ASN A 197 -26.12 24.07 17.62
C ASN A 197 -26.95 23.35 16.55
N LEU A 198 -26.77 22.03 16.41
CA LEU A 198 -27.52 21.19 15.47
C LEU A 198 -29.03 21.09 15.82
N GLN A 199 -29.42 21.49 17.04
CA GLN A 199 -30.82 21.54 17.47
C GLN A 199 -31.66 22.58 16.73
N PHE A 200 -31.04 23.70 16.32
CA PHE A 200 -31.77 24.81 15.73
C PHE A 200 -31.53 24.85 14.23
N ARG A 201 -32.64 24.86 13.48
CA ARG A 201 -32.58 24.98 12.02
C ARG A 201 -32.06 26.37 11.64
N PRO A 202 -31.11 26.48 10.69
CA PRO A 202 -30.67 27.77 10.20
C PRO A 202 -31.85 28.55 9.61
N LYS A 203 -31.95 29.83 9.96
CA LYS A 203 -32.98 30.75 9.44
C LYS A 203 -32.83 30.96 7.92
N ASN A 204 -31.61 30.92 7.41
CA ASN A 204 -31.30 31.12 5.99
C ASN A 204 -31.57 29.86 5.17
N ALA A 205 -32.31 30.01 4.07
CA ALA A 205 -32.78 28.87 3.29
C ALA A 205 -31.75 28.20 2.39
N HIS A 206 -30.62 28.85 2.16
CA HIS A 206 -29.56 28.36 1.28
C HIS A 206 -28.46 27.56 1.99
N ILE A 207 -28.50 27.48 3.32
CA ILE A 207 -27.47 26.76 4.09
C ILE A 207 -27.69 25.25 3.94
N ARG A 208 -26.74 24.61 3.25
CA ARG A 208 -26.68 23.16 3.00
C ARG A 208 -25.37 22.54 3.49
N SER A 209 -24.55 23.33 4.17
CA SER A 209 -23.21 22.97 4.65
C SER A 209 -23.17 22.75 6.15
N PHE A 210 -22.33 21.81 6.58
CA PHE A 210 -22.01 21.55 7.98
C PHE A 210 -20.53 21.76 8.21
N PHE A 211 -20.22 22.34 9.37
CA PHE A 211 -18.89 22.40 9.91
C PHE A 211 -18.71 21.28 10.93
N PHE A 212 -17.62 20.53 10.83
CA PHE A 212 -17.25 19.51 11.80
C PHE A 212 -15.81 19.71 12.24
N PHE A 213 -15.53 19.46 13.51
CA PHE A 213 -14.23 19.66 14.13
C PHE A 213 -13.91 18.52 15.09
N GLY A 214 -12.64 18.38 15.45
CA GLY A 214 -12.15 17.29 16.30
C GLY A 214 -11.73 16.04 15.52
N ASN A 215 -11.44 16.16 14.23
CA ASN A 215 -10.98 15.03 13.43
C ASN A 215 -9.59 14.58 13.87
N GLY A 216 -9.38 13.26 13.98
CA GLY A 216 -8.03 12.70 14.06
C GLY A 216 -7.23 13.01 12.80
N SER A 217 -5.92 13.22 12.93
CA SER A 217 -5.02 13.48 11.80
C SER A 217 -4.96 12.36 10.76
N SER A 218 -5.44 11.17 11.13
CA SER A 218 -5.53 9.97 10.30
C SER A 218 -6.83 9.84 9.50
N LEU A 219 -7.85 10.66 9.77
CA LEU A 219 -9.12 10.56 9.06
C LEU A 219 -8.98 11.09 7.63
N SER A 220 -9.25 10.22 6.65
CA SER A 220 -9.28 10.58 5.24
C SER A 220 -10.64 11.12 4.83
N MET A 221 -10.62 11.98 3.81
CA MET A 221 -11.83 12.52 3.17
C MET A 221 -12.81 11.41 2.72
N PHE A 222 -12.30 10.29 2.23
CA PHE A 222 -13.10 9.14 1.79
C PHE A 222 -13.85 8.49 2.95
N GLN A 223 -13.18 8.27 4.09
CA GLN A 223 -13.81 7.69 5.28
C GLN A 223 -14.92 8.59 5.82
N VAL A 224 -14.72 9.91 5.81
CA VAL A 224 -15.75 10.87 6.21
C VAL A 224 -16.93 10.80 5.25
N LYS A 225 -16.67 10.76 3.94
CA LYS A 225 -17.73 10.64 2.92
C LYS A 225 -18.53 9.34 3.08
N ASP A 226 -17.84 8.21 3.26
CA ASP A 226 -18.44 6.90 3.44
C ASP A 226 -19.27 6.84 4.72
N TYR A 227 -18.82 7.49 5.80
CA TYR A 227 -19.60 7.61 7.04
C TYR A 227 -20.94 8.31 6.79
N PHE A 228 -20.94 9.47 6.11
CA PHE A 228 -22.18 10.21 5.83
C PHE A 228 -23.11 9.47 4.87
N ILE A 229 -22.58 8.75 3.88
CA ILE A 229 -23.36 7.87 3.00
C ILE A 229 -23.98 6.72 3.81
N GLY A 230 -23.23 6.12 4.73
CA GLY A 230 -23.69 5.03 5.58
C GLY A 230 -24.71 5.41 6.67
N LEU A 231 -25.06 6.71 6.83
CA LEU A 231 -26.03 7.15 7.83
C LEU A 231 -27.47 6.75 7.51
N SER A 232 -27.83 6.67 6.23
CA SER A 232 -29.17 6.29 5.78
C SER A 232 -29.06 5.49 4.48
N PRO A 233 -29.84 4.41 4.31
CA PRO A 233 -29.88 3.65 3.05
C PRO A 233 -30.37 4.48 1.86
N GLU A 234 -31.02 5.63 2.10
CA GLU A 234 -31.46 6.57 1.07
C GLU A 234 -30.31 7.43 0.50
N PHE A 235 -29.17 7.53 1.20
CA PHE A 235 -28.07 8.38 0.77
C PHE A 235 -27.19 7.64 -0.23
N THR A 236 -27.16 8.16 -1.46
CA THR A 236 -26.25 7.70 -2.50
C THR A 236 -24.98 8.55 -2.54
N LYS A 237 -23.97 8.12 -3.32
CA LYS A 237 -22.71 8.87 -3.54
C LYS A 237 -22.93 10.29 -4.07
N ASP A 238 -24.06 10.52 -4.72
CA ASP A 238 -24.50 11.79 -5.26
C ASP A 238 -25.10 12.74 -4.22
N THR A 239 -25.28 12.31 -2.98
CA THR A 239 -25.92 13.13 -1.94
C THR A 239 -25.03 14.29 -1.50
N VAL A 240 -23.72 14.09 -1.52
CA VAL A 240 -22.70 15.06 -1.11
C VAL A 240 -22.26 15.88 -2.33
N SER A 241 -22.42 17.20 -2.25
CA SER A 241 -21.98 18.17 -3.26
C SER A 241 -20.46 18.35 -3.20
N SER A 242 -19.96 18.75 -2.03
CA SER A 242 -18.54 18.98 -1.80
C SER A 242 -18.18 18.60 -0.37
N LEU A 243 -16.92 18.20 -0.17
CA LEU A 243 -16.37 17.89 1.14
C LEU A 243 -14.97 18.51 1.18
N TYR A 244 -14.63 19.14 2.29
CA TYR A 244 -13.33 19.75 2.52
C TYR A 244 -12.88 19.40 3.93
N THR A 245 -11.67 18.87 4.06
CA THR A 245 -11.07 18.49 5.35
C THR A 245 -9.68 19.09 5.45
N GLN A 246 -9.41 19.82 6.52
CA GLN A 246 -8.08 20.31 6.83
C GLN A 246 -7.50 19.53 8.02
N ASN A 247 -6.61 18.59 7.72
CA ASN A 247 -6.10 17.64 8.72
C ASN A 247 -5.23 18.32 9.79
N ALA A 248 -4.50 19.38 9.42
CA ALA A 248 -3.69 20.16 10.36
C ALA A 248 -4.56 20.91 11.40
N GLY A 249 -5.68 21.49 10.95
CA GLY A 249 -6.64 22.19 11.80
C GLY A 249 -7.65 21.28 12.48
N LYS A 250 -7.68 19.98 12.13
CA LYS A 250 -8.65 18.99 12.64
C LYS A 250 -10.12 19.39 12.44
N PHE A 251 -10.41 20.14 11.38
CA PHE A 251 -11.77 20.56 11.03
C PHE A 251 -12.06 20.33 9.54
N GLY A 252 -13.34 20.40 9.18
CA GLY A 252 -13.79 20.27 7.81
C GLY A 252 -15.18 20.85 7.59
N TYR A 253 -15.54 20.99 6.32
CA TYR A 253 -16.86 21.40 5.86
C TYR A 253 -17.41 20.34 4.91
N ILE A 254 -18.68 19.97 5.08
CA ILE A 254 -19.39 19.10 4.16
C ILE A 254 -20.61 19.82 3.62
N GLU A 255 -20.85 19.74 2.32
CA GLU A 255 -21.95 20.39 1.63
C GLU A 255 -22.83 19.33 0.97
N PHE A 256 -24.14 19.39 1.22
CA PHE A 256 -25.13 18.49 0.63
C PHE A 256 -25.83 19.11 -0.58
N LYS A 257 -26.32 18.29 -1.51
CA LYS A 257 -27.03 18.80 -2.71
C LYS A 257 -28.34 19.51 -2.36
N THR A 258 -29.13 18.90 -1.49
CA THR A 258 -30.49 19.37 -1.14
C THR A 258 -30.58 19.66 0.36
N ARG A 259 -31.29 20.75 0.72
CA ARG A 259 -31.53 21.13 2.12
C ARG A 259 -32.24 20.04 2.93
N GLY A 260 -33.24 19.36 2.36
CA GLY A 260 -33.95 18.28 3.08
C GLY A 260 -33.04 17.12 3.49
N ILE A 261 -31.96 16.88 2.74
CA ILE A 261 -30.97 15.86 3.10
C ILE A 261 -30.09 16.35 4.26
N ALA A 262 -29.65 17.62 4.20
CA ALA A 262 -28.92 18.24 5.28
C ALA A 262 -29.71 18.18 6.61
N GLU A 263 -31.00 18.48 6.59
CA GLU A 263 -31.86 18.41 7.78
C GLU A 263 -31.99 16.99 8.33
N LYS A 264 -32.23 15.98 7.47
CA LYS A 264 -32.23 14.56 7.88
C LYS A 264 -30.91 14.15 8.53
N VAL A 265 -29.78 14.57 7.96
CA VAL A 265 -28.45 14.27 8.51
C VAL A 265 -28.27 14.94 9.88
N ALA A 266 -28.70 16.20 10.04
CA ALA A 266 -28.62 16.90 11.32
C ALA A 266 -29.39 16.16 12.42
N ASP A 267 -30.61 15.71 12.14
CA ASP A 267 -31.45 14.98 13.10
C ASP A 267 -30.80 13.65 13.54
N ILE A 268 -30.24 12.89 12.58
CA ILE A 268 -29.55 11.62 12.84
C ILE A 268 -28.29 11.85 13.68
N VAL A 269 -27.46 12.82 13.29
CA VAL A 269 -26.20 13.12 13.97
C VAL A 269 -26.45 13.65 15.38
N HIS A 270 -27.45 14.52 15.55
CA HIS A 270 -27.86 15.03 16.85
C HIS A 270 -28.33 13.91 17.79
N GLY A 271 -29.14 12.98 17.28
CA GLY A 271 -29.57 11.79 18.03
C GLY A 271 -28.40 10.90 18.48
N ARG A 272 -27.35 10.78 17.65
CA ARG A 272 -26.12 10.04 18.01
C ARG A 272 -25.26 10.80 19.02
N GLN A 273 -25.12 12.11 18.89
CA GLN A 273 -24.35 12.93 19.83
C GLN A 273 -24.93 12.89 21.25
N LYS A 274 -26.26 12.95 21.40
CA LYS A 274 -26.93 12.75 22.70
C LYS A 274 -26.57 11.42 23.35
N LYS A 275 -26.60 10.33 22.57
CA LYS A 275 -26.23 8.98 23.06
C LYS A 275 -24.77 8.87 23.50
N VAL A 276 -23.85 9.58 22.84
CA VAL A 276 -22.41 9.56 23.18
C VAL A 276 -22.09 10.46 24.37
N LEU A 277 -22.77 11.60 24.52
CA LEU A 277 -22.57 12.56 25.60
C LEU A 277 -23.40 12.28 26.85
N GLY A 278 -24.24 11.25 26.85
CA GLY A 278 -24.97 10.78 28.04
C GLY A 278 -26.05 11.74 28.54
N CYS A 279 -26.68 12.51 27.65
CA CYS A 279 -27.85 13.35 27.95
C CYS A 279 -29.10 12.87 27.21
#